data_AF-M2Q2V8-F1
#
_entry.id   AF-M2Q2V8-F1
#
_cell.length_a   1.000
_cell.length_b   1.000
_cell.length_c   1.000
_cell.angle_alpha   90.00
_cell.angle_beta   90.00
_cell.angle_gamma   90.00
#
_symmetry.space_group_name_H-M   'P 1'
#
loop_
_entity.id
_entity.type
_entity.pdbx_description
1 polymer ?
#
loop_
_entity_poly.entity_id
_entity_poly.type
_entity_poly.pdbx_seq_one_letter_code
_entity_poly.pdbx_strand_id
1 'polypeptide(L)'
;MNITNNTSSNDTSVDPQPRIICPNGYLYVKGECIKSKEWIMAISIGSTILILFVVIIVIIAWILSRRRTTRKGNTYKYTQVEFNNFPLTVSKNTLTFENEGRVMQINKAFHDEINVYNPSEIEKTFKIESKSSQYNIECEPRIAILGPHSSINVYFTITLLCTCKEYEAIQLITFDGISEENIEDDDKMITPLYINVTGEESILIDYKEIEFIDTIKNGNNGIVSTGKYNNQNVIIKRLNLKWNSNSYERFINSLKELTKLRSPLLINIIGAVTTPEHECMILEYAEHGNARTCYRRGEMQPLLRAKIFEDVCKGLEFLYQNKQIHGNIKPTNMLIVSLNIQSTVCCKLGHYWNISQMTGLPKLTINEEEMLQSTYYNAPEVLKGNECTKESDVYSLGMSLLEIYQEKMLYPERPFSNAWDAALEISKGKRPNIPDTIDLSIKSLIQQCWNQEIEQRPQLQEIYQFFTSLKEQIIQQQEPIL
;
A
#
# COMPACT_ATOMS: atom_id res chain seq x y z
N MET A 1 4.70 -115.67 -18.58
CA MET A 1 5.64 -116.79 -18.41
C MET A 1 6.45 -116.59 -17.14
N ASN A 2 6.95 -117.70 -16.59
CA ASN A 2 8.15 -117.89 -15.76
C ASN A 2 9.29 -116.86 -15.96
N ILE A 3 10.21 -116.59 -15.01
CA ILE A 3 10.41 -117.08 -13.62
C ILE A 3 11.26 -116.08 -12.79
N THR A 4 11.46 -116.38 -11.51
CA THR A 4 12.20 -115.66 -10.45
C THR A 4 13.63 -115.19 -10.76
N ASN A 5 14.12 -114.18 -10.01
CA ASN A 5 15.20 -114.27 -8.99
C ASN A 5 15.41 -112.89 -8.31
N ASN A 6 15.44 -112.79 -6.97
CA ASN A 6 16.60 -112.90 -6.05
C ASN A 6 17.70 -111.84 -6.32
N THR A 7 18.27 -111.11 -5.33
CA THR A 7 18.33 -111.35 -3.86
C THR A 7 18.55 -110.03 -3.07
N SER A 8 18.41 -110.07 -1.73
CA SER A 8 19.04 -109.23 -0.65
C SER A 8 19.88 -107.97 -1.02
N SER A 9 19.85 -106.82 -0.33
CA SER A 9 19.21 -106.34 0.93
C SER A 9 19.54 -104.81 1.08
N ASN A 10 19.39 -104.03 2.16
CA ASN A 10 19.04 -104.21 3.59
C ASN A 10 18.46 -102.89 4.19
N ASP A 11 18.64 -102.64 5.50
CA ASP A 11 18.64 -101.35 6.22
C ASP A 11 17.36 -100.50 6.25
N THR A 12 16.52 -100.76 7.27
CA THR A 12 15.65 -99.77 7.94
C THR A 12 16.33 -99.35 9.27
N SER A 13 16.04 -98.23 9.94
CA SER A 13 14.92 -97.28 9.95
C SER A 13 15.46 -95.85 10.29
N VAL A 14 14.74 -94.72 10.25
CA VAL A 14 13.54 -94.32 11.04
C VAL A 14 12.65 -93.37 10.23
N ASP A 15 11.34 -93.42 10.47
CA ASP A 15 10.26 -92.81 9.68
C ASP A 15 9.80 -91.41 10.21
N PRO A 16 9.58 -90.39 9.36
CA PRO A 16 9.18 -89.04 9.81
C PRO A 16 7.65 -88.80 9.87
N GLN A 17 7.21 -87.99 10.84
CA GLN A 17 5.82 -87.51 10.94
C GLN A 17 5.38 -86.66 9.73
N PRO A 18 4.10 -86.73 9.31
CA PRO A 18 3.62 -86.08 8.08
C PRO A 18 3.59 -84.56 8.18
N ARG A 19 4.10 -83.88 7.15
CA ARG A 19 3.99 -82.42 7.00
C ARG A 19 2.61 -82.03 6.49
N ILE A 20 1.84 -81.32 7.31
CA ILE A 20 0.65 -80.57 6.84
C ILE A 20 1.14 -79.35 6.04
N ILE A 21 0.58 -79.13 4.85
CA ILE A 21 0.94 -78.02 3.95
C ILE A 21 -0.31 -77.18 3.70
N CYS A 22 -0.28 -75.90 4.11
CA CYS A 22 -1.35 -74.95 3.81
C CYS A 22 -1.40 -74.65 2.29
N PRO A 23 -2.59 -74.35 1.72
CA PRO A 23 -2.70 -73.91 0.33
C PRO A 23 -1.97 -72.58 0.08
N ASN A 24 -1.50 -72.38 -1.16
CA ASN A 24 -0.68 -71.24 -1.56
C ASN A 24 -1.28 -69.88 -1.14
N GLY A 25 -0.46 -69.05 -0.49
CA GLY A 25 -0.86 -67.74 0.04
C GLY A 25 -1.31 -67.73 1.51
N TYR A 26 -1.23 -68.88 2.21
CA TYR A 26 -1.52 -69.01 3.63
C TYR A 26 -0.30 -69.56 4.40
N LEU A 27 -0.13 -69.12 5.65
CA LEU A 27 0.91 -69.57 6.58
C LEU A 27 0.30 -70.35 7.75
N TYR A 28 0.97 -71.41 8.20
CA TYR A 28 0.52 -72.24 9.32
C TYR A 28 0.99 -71.66 10.65
N VAL A 29 0.08 -71.36 11.58
CA VAL A 29 0.39 -70.83 12.91
C VAL A 29 -0.52 -71.48 13.95
N LYS A 30 0.09 -72.13 14.97
CA LYS A 30 -0.59 -72.70 16.16
C LYS A 30 -1.80 -73.62 15.90
N GLY A 31 -1.91 -74.22 14.72
CA GLY A 31 -2.97 -75.19 14.37
C GLY A 31 -3.76 -74.84 13.11
N GLU A 32 -3.71 -73.59 12.64
CA GLU A 32 -4.56 -73.09 11.55
C GLU A 32 -3.75 -72.37 10.45
N CYS A 33 -4.35 -72.23 9.27
CA CYS A 33 -3.76 -71.58 8.09
C CYS A 33 -4.32 -70.15 7.91
N ILE A 34 -3.47 -69.12 7.93
CA ILE A 34 -3.86 -67.68 7.91
C ILE A 34 -3.34 -66.98 6.65
N LYS A 35 -4.13 -66.08 6.05
CA LYS A 35 -3.88 -65.45 4.73
C LYS A 35 -2.84 -64.32 4.79
N SER A 36 -1.86 -64.31 3.90
CA SER A 36 -0.59 -63.57 4.11
C SER A 36 -0.55 -62.04 3.83
N LYS A 37 -1.68 -61.32 3.72
CA LYS A 37 -1.67 -59.93 3.20
C LYS A 37 -1.78 -58.78 4.21
N GLU A 38 -2.16 -59.02 5.47
CA GLU A 38 -2.48 -57.93 6.40
C GLU A 38 -1.24 -57.28 7.05
N TRP A 39 -0.27 -58.09 7.47
CA TRP A 39 0.96 -57.60 8.13
C TRP A 39 1.83 -56.72 7.23
N ILE A 40 1.85 -56.96 5.92
CA ILE A 40 2.62 -56.16 4.95
C ILE A 40 2.04 -54.74 4.85
N MET A 41 0.70 -54.60 4.90
CA MET A 41 0.07 -53.27 4.92
C MET A 41 0.36 -52.54 6.22
N ALA A 42 0.30 -53.22 7.37
CA ALA A 42 0.62 -52.62 8.67
C ALA A 42 2.05 -52.06 8.73
N ILE A 43 3.04 -52.80 8.21
CA ILE A 43 4.45 -52.36 8.15
C ILE A 43 4.62 -51.18 7.19
N SER A 44 3.95 -51.19 6.03
CA SER A 44 3.99 -50.09 5.04
C SER A 44 3.33 -48.79 5.56
N ILE A 45 2.23 -48.92 6.30
CA ILE A 45 1.57 -47.79 6.97
C ILE A 45 2.45 -47.25 8.10
N GLY A 46 3.06 -48.13 8.91
CA GLY A 46 3.99 -47.72 9.96
C GLY A 46 5.22 -46.97 9.43
N SER A 47 5.83 -47.45 8.33
CA SER A 47 7.01 -46.79 7.74
C SER A 47 6.67 -45.46 7.08
N THR A 48 5.54 -45.35 6.38
CA THR A 48 5.10 -44.09 5.77
C THR A 48 4.72 -43.03 6.81
N ILE A 49 4.07 -43.42 7.92
CA ILE A 49 3.83 -42.53 9.06
C ILE A 49 5.15 -42.07 9.70
N LEU A 50 6.12 -42.97 9.89
CA LEU A 50 7.43 -42.62 10.44
C LEU A 50 8.19 -41.63 9.55
N ILE A 51 8.18 -41.84 8.23
CA ILE A 51 8.80 -40.94 7.25
C ILE A 51 8.12 -39.56 7.29
N LEU A 52 6.78 -39.50 7.32
CA LEU A 52 6.03 -38.25 7.47
C LEU A 52 6.39 -37.52 8.78
N PHE A 53 6.52 -38.25 9.89
CA PHE A 53 6.89 -37.67 11.18
C PHE A 53 8.32 -37.11 11.18
N VAL A 54 9.28 -37.81 10.57
CA VAL A 54 10.66 -37.31 10.37
C VAL A 54 10.68 -36.07 9.47
N VAL A 55 9.93 -36.07 8.37
CA VAL A 55 9.81 -34.91 7.48
C VAL A 55 9.19 -33.71 8.21
N ILE A 56 8.16 -33.93 9.03
CA ILE A 56 7.56 -32.88 9.88
C ILE A 56 8.59 -32.35 10.90
N ILE A 57 9.38 -33.20 11.53
CA ILE A 57 10.46 -32.78 12.43
C ILE A 57 11.52 -31.95 11.69
N VAL A 58 11.94 -32.36 10.49
CA VAL A 58 12.90 -31.60 9.67
C VAL A 58 12.31 -30.24 9.23
N ILE A 59 11.03 -30.19 8.83
CA ILE A 59 10.35 -28.94 8.49
C ILE A 59 10.21 -28.03 9.72
N ILE A 60 9.87 -28.56 10.90
CA ILE A 60 9.80 -27.78 12.14
C ILE A 60 11.19 -27.29 12.55
N ALA A 61 12.23 -28.13 12.48
CA ALA A 61 13.61 -27.75 12.74
C ALA A 61 14.11 -26.67 11.77
N TRP A 62 13.75 -26.78 10.48
CA TRP A 62 14.05 -25.77 9.46
C TRP A 62 13.27 -24.46 9.68
N ILE A 63 12.00 -24.52 10.08
CA ILE A 63 11.21 -23.32 10.45
C ILE A 63 11.77 -22.66 11.72
N LEU A 64 12.21 -23.45 12.72
CA LEU A 64 12.84 -22.93 13.95
C LEU A 64 14.24 -22.35 13.67
N SER A 65 15.02 -23.00 12.80
CA SER A 65 16.27 -22.46 12.25
C SER A 65 16.03 -21.14 11.52
N ARG A 66 15.06 -21.11 10.59
CA ARG A 66 14.71 -19.93 9.80
C ARG A 66 14.09 -18.80 10.64
N ARG A 67 13.44 -19.12 11.78
CA ARG A 67 13.01 -18.14 12.79
C ARG A 67 14.18 -17.62 13.63
N ARG A 68 15.19 -18.45 13.93
CA ARG A 68 16.46 -17.98 14.53
C ARG A 68 17.24 -17.04 13.60
N THR A 69 17.27 -17.31 12.29
CA THR A 69 17.94 -16.46 11.29
C THR A 69 17.11 -15.26 10.79
N THR A 70 15.90 -15.03 11.31
CA THR A 70 15.06 -13.85 10.96
C THR A 70 14.70 -12.95 12.14
N ARG A 71 15.18 -13.24 13.36
CA ARG A 71 15.14 -12.31 14.51
C ARG A 71 16.44 -12.29 15.32
N LYS A 72 17.53 -11.92 14.64
CA LYS A 72 18.49 -10.94 15.17
C LYS A 72 18.65 -9.86 14.13
N GLY A 73 18.43 -8.60 14.51
CA GLY A 73 19.15 -7.52 13.85
C GLY A 73 20.59 -7.60 14.35
N ASN A 74 21.55 -7.71 13.45
CA ASN A 74 22.95 -7.77 13.86
C ASN A 74 23.38 -6.39 14.35
N THR A 75 23.40 -6.20 15.67
CA THR A 75 24.34 -5.26 16.29
C THR A 75 25.73 -5.88 16.13
N TYR A 76 26.34 -5.63 14.98
CA TYR A 76 27.76 -5.89 14.76
C TYR A 76 28.57 -5.17 15.84
N LYS A 77 29.61 -5.82 16.36
CA LYS A 77 30.66 -5.09 17.06
C LYS A 77 31.56 -4.48 15.98
N TYR A 78 31.71 -3.17 16.00
CA TYR A 78 32.66 -2.45 15.17
C TYR A 78 33.37 -1.40 16.03
N THR A 79 34.63 -1.11 15.74
CA THR A 79 35.32 -0.01 16.41
C THR A 79 35.03 1.27 15.63
N GLN A 80 34.08 2.07 16.11
CA GLN A 80 33.97 3.47 15.66
C GLN A 80 35.21 4.23 16.12
N VAL A 81 35.87 4.91 15.19
CA VAL A 81 37.04 5.75 15.46
C VAL A 81 36.76 7.19 15.08
N GLU A 82 37.39 8.13 15.77
CA GLU A 82 37.47 9.51 15.28
C GLU A 82 38.22 9.54 13.95
N PHE A 83 37.85 10.49 13.07
CA PHE A 83 38.43 10.63 11.73
C PHE A 83 39.98 10.68 11.73
N ASN A 84 40.57 11.36 12.72
CA ASN A 84 42.03 11.49 12.86
C ASN A 84 42.75 10.17 13.21
N ASN A 85 42.00 9.16 13.66
CA ASN A 85 42.49 7.84 14.05
C ASN A 85 42.08 6.74 13.04
N PHE A 86 41.52 7.12 11.87
CA PHE A 86 41.12 6.17 10.84
C PHE A 86 42.37 5.62 10.10
N PRO A 87 42.47 4.31 9.82
CA PRO A 87 43.66 3.69 9.22
C PRO A 87 43.93 4.08 7.75
N LEU A 88 43.03 4.84 7.11
CA LEU A 88 43.23 5.44 5.79
C LEU A 88 43.11 6.96 5.90
N THR A 89 43.84 7.68 5.04
CA THR A 89 43.64 9.13 4.86
C THR A 89 42.64 9.36 3.74
N VAL A 90 41.72 10.31 3.87
CA VAL A 90 40.86 10.76 2.76
C VAL A 90 40.99 12.27 2.53
N SER A 91 40.92 12.71 1.26
CA SER A 91 41.16 14.11 0.88
C SER A 91 40.19 15.11 1.50
N LYS A 92 38.96 14.67 1.84
CA LYS A 92 37.98 15.43 2.62
C LYS A 92 37.04 14.50 3.38
N ASN A 93 36.56 14.95 4.54
CA ASN A 93 35.63 14.22 5.40
C ASN A 93 34.15 14.58 5.16
N THR A 94 33.87 15.47 4.22
CA THR A 94 32.54 15.99 3.92
C THR A 94 32.34 16.07 2.40
N LEU A 95 31.31 15.41 1.89
CA LEU A 95 30.83 15.54 0.51
C LEU A 95 29.88 16.74 0.43
N THR A 96 30.05 17.57 -0.60
CA THR A 96 29.27 18.79 -0.84
C THR A 96 28.68 18.87 -2.24
N PHE A 97 29.06 17.93 -3.13
CA PHE A 97 28.48 17.77 -4.47
C PHE A 97 28.47 19.07 -5.30
N GLU A 98 29.60 19.80 -5.25
CA GLU A 98 29.83 21.11 -5.88
C GLU A 98 28.85 22.23 -5.44
N ASN A 99 28.09 22.00 -4.35
CA ASN A 99 26.90 22.75 -3.99
C ASN A 99 27.03 23.37 -2.57
N GLU A 100 28.16 23.98 -2.26
CA GLU A 100 28.40 24.63 -0.97
C GLU A 100 27.36 25.73 -0.67
N GLY A 101 26.52 25.51 0.35
CA GLY A 101 25.50 26.46 0.81
C GLY A 101 24.36 26.75 -0.19
N ARG A 102 24.20 25.93 -1.24
CA ARG A 102 23.16 26.10 -2.27
C ARG A 102 22.05 25.06 -2.12
N VAL A 103 20.96 25.25 -2.87
CA VAL A 103 19.79 24.36 -2.85
C VAL A 103 19.81 23.43 -4.06
N MET A 104 19.72 22.12 -3.81
CA MET A 104 19.74 21.04 -4.81
C MET A 104 18.34 20.65 -5.26
N GLN A 105 18.20 20.27 -6.54
CA GLN A 105 16.92 19.90 -7.13
C GLN A 105 16.56 18.43 -6.84
N ILE A 106 15.30 18.14 -6.55
CA ILE A 106 14.88 16.76 -6.20
C ILE A 106 14.74 15.91 -7.47
N ASN A 107 15.11 14.63 -7.40
CA ASN A 107 15.21 13.67 -8.51
C ASN A 107 16.26 14.04 -9.58
N LYS A 108 17.27 14.86 -9.24
CA LYS A 108 18.41 15.18 -10.11
C LYS A 108 19.70 14.59 -9.52
N ALA A 109 20.56 14.07 -10.40
CA ALA A 109 21.89 13.58 -10.05
C ALA A 109 22.89 14.73 -9.89
N PHE A 110 23.76 14.63 -8.88
CA PHE A 110 24.90 15.51 -8.63
C PHE A 110 26.12 14.65 -8.25
N HIS A 111 27.33 15.14 -8.51
CA HIS A 111 28.55 14.34 -8.40
C HIS A 111 29.56 14.96 -7.42
N ASP A 112 30.38 14.12 -6.81
CA ASP A 112 31.52 14.53 -5.98
C ASP A 112 32.62 13.45 -6.00
N GLU A 113 33.83 13.74 -5.53
CA GLU A 113 34.89 12.74 -5.37
C GLU A 113 35.70 12.91 -4.08
N ILE A 114 36.31 11.82 -3.61
CA ILE A 114 37.41 11.84 -2.63
C ILE A 114 38.57 10.99 -3.14
N ASN A 115 39.79 11.34 -2.77
CA ASN A 115 40.92 10.42 -2.85
C ASN A 115 41.03 9.68 -1.50
N VAL A 116 41.20 8.35 -1.55
CA VAL A 116 41.44 7.48 -0.39
C VAL A 116 42.87 6.94 -0.50
N TYR A 117 43.70 7.20 0.52
CA TYR A 117 45.12 6.84 0.58
C TYR A 117 45.40 5.88 1.74
N ASN A 118 46.22 4.87 1.48
CA ASN A 118 46.73 3.94 2.50
C ASN A 118 48.10 4.40 3.00
N PRO A 119 48.22 4.95 4.23
CA PRO A 119 49.49 5.38 4.81
C PRO A 119 50.34 4.21 5.35
N SER A 120 49.84 2.98 5.35
CA SER A 120 50.48 1.83 6.01
C SER A 120 51.29 0.94 5.06
N GLU A 121 52.20 0.17 5.65
CA GLU A 121 53.10 -0.80 5.00
C GLU A 121 52.40 -2.11 4.57
N ILE A 122 51.08 -2.21 4.76
CA ILE A 122 50.28 -3.43 4.50
C ILE A 122 49.05 -3.11 3.64
N GLU A 123 48.51 -4.13 2.97
CA GLU A 123 47.29 -3.97 2.17
C GLU A 123 46.07 -3.72 3.07
N LYS A 124 45.30 -2.68 2.73
CA LYS A 124 44.05 -2.31 3.40
C LYS A 124 42.91 -2.36 2.39
N THR A 125 41.76 -2.89 2.78
CA THR A 125 40.55 -2.84 1.96
C THR A 125 39.56 -1.89 2.61
N PHE A 126 38.96 -1.00 1.81
CA PHE A 126 37.84 -0.16 2.26
C PHE A 126 36.54 -0.55 1.58
N LYS A 127 35.44 -0.29 2.27
CA LYS A 127 34.07 -0.50 1.79
C LYS A 127 33.19 0.68 2.21
N ILE A 128 32.38 1.18 1.29
CA ILE A 128 31.45 2.29 1.55
C ILE A 128 30.02 1.74 1.68
N GLU A 129 29.39 2.05 2.81
CA GLU A 129 28.00 1.70 3.07
C GLU A 129 27.16 2.95 3.41
N SER A 130 25.95 2.98 2.84
CA SER A 130 24.99 4.07 2.93
C SER A 130 23.58 3.51 2.88
N LYS A 131 22.67 4.11 3.65
CA LYS A 131 21.22 3.89 3.56
C LYS A 131 20.48 5.09 4.13
N SER A 132 19.82 5.86 3.27
CA SER A 132 18.90 6.94 3.66
C SER A 132 17.50 6.70 3.07
N SER A 133 16.50 7.39 3.63
CA SER A 133 15.21 7.62 2.97
C SER A 133 15.24 8.87 2.08
N GLN A 134 16.12 9.84 2.38
CA GLN A 134 16.10 11.18 1.80
C GLN A 134 16.81 11.29 0.46
N TYR A 135 17.75 10.38 0.18
CA TYR A 135 18.55 10.35 -1.05
C TYR A 135 18.94 8.92 -1.43
N ASN A 136 19.13 8.71 -2.73
CA ASN A 136 19.99 7.63 -3.23
C ASN A 136 21.42 8.16 -3.34
N ILE A 137 22.42 7.35 -2.99
CA ILE A 137 23.83 7.64 -3.24
C ILE A 137 24.55 6.40 -3.72
N GLU A 138 25.21 6.54 -4.87
CA GLU A 138 25.99 5.51 -5.54
C GLU A 138 27.46 5.95 -5.55
N CYS A 139 28.38 4.99 -5.53
CA CYS A 139 29.82 5.29 -5.55
C CYS A 139 30.62 4.22 -6.28
N GLU A 140 31.70 4.65 -6.95
CA GLU A 140 32.58 3.80 -7.73
C GLU A 140 34.06 4.22 -7.51
N PRO A 141 34.93 3.30 -7.08
CA PRO A 141 34.64 1.94 -6.58
C PRO A 141 34.01 1.97 -5.18
N ARG A 142 32.95 1.17 -4.97
CA ARG A 142 32.30 1.01 -3.65
C ARG A 142 33.13 0.17 -2.66
N ILE A 143 33.99 -0.69 -3.18
CA ILE A 143 34.94 -1.52 -2.44
C ILE A 143 36.24 -1.57 -3.25
N ALA A 144 37.39 -1.35 -2.62
CA ALA A 144 38.69 -1.46 -3.27
C ALA A 144 39.79 -1.85 -2.27
N ILE A 145 40.81 -2.54 -2.81
CA ILE A 145 42.03 -2.93 -2.09
C ILE A 145 43.10 -1.89 -2.41
N LEU A 146 43.71 -1.32 -1.38
CA LEU A 146 44.83 -0.39 -1.49
C LEU A 146 46.11 -1.06 -0.99
N GLY A 147 47.05 -1.29 -1.91
CA GLY A 147 48.42 -1.67 -1.57
C GLY A 147 49.15 -0.58 -0.75
N PRO A 148 50.31 -0.91 -0.15
CA PRO A 148 51.08 0.03 0.66
C PRO A 148 51.38 1.35 -0.05
N HIS A 149 51.18 2.47 0.64
CA HIS A 149 51.38 3.83 0.10
C HIS A 149 50.66 4.13 -1.23
N SER A 150 49.58 3.42 -1.55
CA SER A 150 48.76 3.67 -2.74
C SER A 150 47.52 4.51 -2.43
N SER A 151 46.91 5.10 -3.47
CA SER A 151 45.61 5.78 -3.35
C SER A 151 44.70 5.47 -4.55
N ILE A 152 43.41 5.73 -4.38
CA ILE A 152 42.40 5.66 -5.42
C ILE A 152 41.40 6.81 -5.26
N ASN A 153 40.86 7.33 -6.37
CA ASN A 153 39.71 8.22 -6.32
C ASN A 153 38.43 7.39 -6.24
N VAL A 154 37.51 7.79 -5.37
CA VAL A 154 36.13 7.30 -5.31
C VAL A 154 35.20 8.41 -5.76
N TYR A 155 34.48 8.14 -6.84
CA TYR A 155 33.44 9.01 -7.37
C TYR A 155 32.12 8.71 -6.68
N PHE A 156 31.36 9.74 -6.33
CA PHE A 156 30.02 9.65 -5.74
C PHE A 156 29.01 10.29 -6.67
N THR A 157 27.81 9.71 -6.73
CA THR A 157 26.64 10.32 -7.37
C THR A 157 25.47 10.28 -6.38
N ILE A 158 24.95 11.44 -5.99
CA ILE A 158 23.78 11.58 -5.12
C ILE A 158 22.56 12.01 -5.93
N THR A 159 21.38 11.52 -5.54
CA THR A 159 20.08 11.99 -6.04
C THR A 159 19.13 12.13 -4.86
N LEU A 160 18.71 13.36 -4.56
CA LEU A 160 17.75 13.63 -3.48
C LEU A 160 16.35 13.15 -3.91
N LEU A 161 15.63 12.51 -2.99
CA LEU A 161 14.32 11.87 -3.25
C LEU A 161 13.14 12.68 -2.71
N CYS A 162 13.37 13.47 -1.67
CA CYS A 162 12.38 14.34 -1.04
C CYS A 162 13.02 15.65 -0.57
N THR A 163 12.22 16.55 -0.01
CA THR A 163 12.71 17.68 0.78
C THR A 163 13.59 17.15 1.92
N CYS A 164 14.81 17.66 2.06
CA CYS A 164 15.77 17.21 3.07
C CYS A 164 16.83 18.29 3.36
N LYS A 165 17.39 18.29 4.57
CA LYS A 165 18.36 19.28 5.07
C LYS A 165 19.34 18.59 6.03
N GLU A 166 20.56 19.13 6.10
CA GLU A 166 21.60 18.81 7.09
C GLU A 166 22.33 17.45 6.96
N TYR A 167 23.19 17.15 7.94
CA TYR A 167 24.31 16.21 7.84
C TYR A 167 23.89 14.75 8.15
N GLU A 168 23.77 13.91 7.13
CA GLU A 168 23.69 12.44 7.30
C GLU A 168 25.08 11.82 7.02
N ALA A 169 25.47 10.83 7.82
CA ALA A 169 26.82 10.24 7.76
C ALA A 169 26.77 8.87 7.06
N ILE A 170 27.60 8.70 6.03
CA ILE A 170 27.86 7.42 5.37
C ILE A 170 29.08 6.75 6.00
N GLN A 171 29.09 5.41 6.01
CA GLN A 171 30.10 4.62 6.71
C GLN A 171 31.23 4.26 5.75
N LEU A 172 32.43 4.76 6.04
CA LEU A 172 33.66 4.29 5.43
C LEU A 172 34.27 3.25 6.37
N ILE A 173 34.15 1.98 5.96
CA ILE A 173 34.62 0.81 6.70
C ILE A 173 36.02 0.45 6.18
N THR A 174 36.94 0.06 7.05
CA THR A 174 38.25 -0.47 6.66
C THR A 174 38.64 -1.68 7.50
N PHE A 175 39.33 -2.60 6.84
CA PHE A 175 39.89 -3.82 7.40
C PHE A 175 41.17 -4.22 6.63
N ASP A 176 41.89 -5.19 7.18
CA ASP A 176 43.22 -5.58 6.72
C ASP A 176 43.16 -6.76 5.74
N GLY A 177 43.95 -6.70 4.67
CA GLY A 177 44.03 -7.75 3.66
C GLY A 177 42.88 -7.81 2.64
N ILE A 178 42.85 -8.90 1.88
CA ILE A 178 42.20 -9.00 0.55
C ILE A 178 40.73 -9.46 0.58
N SER A 179 40.31 -10.23 1.60
CA SER A 179 39.07 -11.02 1.52
C SER A 179 38.06 -10.74 2.65
N GLU A 180 36.85 -10.30 2.28
CA GLU A 180 35.72 -10.11 3.21
C GLU A 180 35.28 -11.42 3.92
N GLU A 181 35.69 -12.59 3.42
CA GLU A 181 35.33 -13.93 3.93
C GLU A 181 36.19 -14.45 5.11
N ASN A 182 37.35 -13.85 5.41
CA ASN A 182 38.31 -14.39 6.40
C ASN A 182 38.57 -13.47 7.61
N ILE A 183 37.72 -12.47 7.83
CA ILE A 183 37.96 -11.41 8.83
C ILE A 183 36.92 -11.54 9.95
N GLU A 184 37.39 -11.69 11.19
CA GLU A 184 36.52 -11.64 12.37
C GLU A 184 35.93 -10.22 12.51
N ASP A 185 34.63 -10.11 12.83
CA ASP A 185 33.92 -8.81 12.81
C ASP A 185 34.55 -7.74 13.73
N ASP A 186 35.26 -8.18 14.79
CA ASP A 186 35.88 -7.32 15.80
C ASP A 186 37.06 -6.47 15.25
N ASP A 187 37.68 -6.84 14.13
CA ASP A 187 38.82 -6.10 13.52
C ASP A 187 38.40 -4.92 12.62
N LYS A 188 37.10 -4.69 12.41
CA LYS A 188 36.59 -3.66 11.47
C LYS A 188 36.56 -2.27 12.11
N MET A 189 37.25 -1.32 11.49
CA MET A 189 37.25 0.10 11.87
C MET A 189 36.29 0.91 10.99
N ILE A 190 35.55 1.85 11.57
CA ILE A 190 34.59 2.69 10.85
C ILE A 190 34.80 4.16 11.21
N THR A 191 34.97 5.02 10.19
CA THR A 191 34.79 6.48 10.30
C THR A 191 33.50 6.91 9.61
N PRO A 192 32.79 7.93 10.12
CA PRO A 192 31.83 8.66 9.30
C PRO A 192 32.55 9.44 8.20
N LEU A 193 31.93 9.46 7.03
CA LEU A 193 32.13 10.44 5.96
C LEU A 193 30.80 11.21 5.85
N TYR A 194 30.82 12.53 5.99
CA TYR A 194 29.60 13.33 6.09
C TYR A 194 29.08 13.73 4.71
N ILE A 195 27.75 13.82 4.56
CA ILE A 195 27.09 14.44 3.40
C ILE A 195 26.48 15.75 3.87
N ASN A 196 26.94 16.89 3.35
CA ASN A 196 26.40 18.21 3.66
C ASN A 196 25.66 18.77 2.44
N VAL A 197 24.35 18.55 2.40
CA VAL A 197 23.46 18.92 1.29
C VAL A 197 22.18 19.58 1.79
N THR A 198 21.45 20.23 0.90
CA THR A 198 20.14 20.81 1.17
C THR A 198 19.28 20.73 -0.08
N GLY A 199 18.17 20.01 -0.01
CA GLY A 199 17.19 19.91 -1.08
C GLY A 199 16.25 21.11 -1.13
N GLU A 200 15.69 21.37 -2.31
CA GLU A 200 14.59 22.32 -2.50
C GLU A 200 13.32 21.89 -1.75
N GLU A 201 12.56 22.87 -1.28
CA GLU A 201 11.26 22.60 -0.66
C GLU A 201 10.28 22.13 -1.74
N SER A 202 9.76 20.92 -1.56
CA SER A 202 9.04 20.19 -2.59
C SER A 202 7.79 19.51 -2.04
N ILE A 203 6.92 19.04 -2.94
CA ILE A 203 5.75 18.22 -2.57
C ILE A 203 6.13 16.79 -2.15
N LEU A 204 7.43 16.46 -2.13
CA LEU A 204 7.96 15.18 -1.68
C LEU A 204 8.51 15.32 -0.26
N ILE A 205 8.00 14.48 0.62
CA ILE A 205 8.18 14.54 2.08
C ILE A 205 9.01 13.33 2.53
N ASP A 206 9.94 13.51 3.48
CA ASP A 206 10.64 12.37 4.07
C ASP A 206 9.68 11.55 4.94
N TYR A 207 9.74 10.23 4.82
CA TYR A 207 8.98 9.32 5.67
C TYR A 207 9.28 9.53 7.17
N LYS A 208 10.50 9.95 7.52
CA LYS A 208 10.89 10.23 8.92
C LYS A 208 10.10 11.40 9.54
N GLU A 209 9.52 12.31 8.74
CA GLU A 209 8.74 13.47 9.22
C GLU A 209 7.27 13.14 9.57
N ILE A 210 6.83 11.89 9.37
CA ILE A 210 5.42 11.48 9.46
C ILE A 210 5.20 10.54 10.66
N GLU A 211 4.46 11.04 11.65
CA GLU A 211 4.00 10.27 12.80
C GLU A 211 2.73 9.48 12.41
N PHE A 212 2.76 8.15 12.45
CA PHE A 212 1.56 7.33 12.25
C PHE A 212 0.80 7.13 13.57
N ILE A 213 -0.51 7.36 13.57
CA ILE A 213 -1.37 7.20 14.75
C ILE A 213 -2.27 5.96 14.59
N ASP A 214 -3.43 6.08 13.95
CA ASP A 214 -4.42 4.99 13.83
C ASP A 214 -4.62 4.55 12.38
N THR A 215 -5.10 3.33 12.16
CA THR A 215 -5.60 2.88 10.84
C THR A 215 -7.12 3.04 10.78
N ILE A 216 -7.58 4.02 10.00
CA ILE A 216 -9.01 4.28 9.76
C ILE A 216 -9.62 3.18 8.88
N LYS A 217 -8.88 2.76 7.84
CA LYS A 217 -9.34 1.73 6.89
C LYS A 217 -8.17 0.90 6.39
N ASN A 218 -8.33 -0.42 6.47
CA ASN A 218 -7.53 -1.37 5.71
C ASN A 218 -8.37 -1.90 4.52
N GLY A 219 -7.77 -2.02 3.34
CA GLY A 219 -8.44 -2.50 2.14
C GLY A 219 -7.58 -2.39 0.89
N ASN A 220 -7.99 -3.05 -0.19
CA ASN A 220 -7.19 -3.21 -1.41
C ASN A 220 -6.87 -1.87 -2.12
N ASN A 221 -7.68 -0.83 -1.88
CA ASN A 221 -7.46 0.55 -2.36
C ASN A 221 -6.34 1.30 -1.61
N GLY A 222 -5.57 0.61 -0.76
CA GLY A 222 -4.55 1.19 0.11
C GLY A 222 -5.03 1.29 1.56
N ILE A 223 -4.06 1.27 2.49
CA ILE A 223 -4.31 1.55 3.90
C ILE A 223 -4.46 3.06 4.08
N VAL A 224 -5.51 3.48 4.78
CA VAL A 224 -5.77 4.88 5.16
C VAL A 224 -5.62 5.01 6.67
N SER A 225 -4.72 5.89 7.10
CA SER A 225 -4.35 6.12 8.49
C SER A 225 -4.52 7.58 8.88
N THR A 226 -4.70 7.86 10.17
CA THR A 226 -4.38 9.18 10.75
C THR A 226 -2.89 9.26 11.04
N GLY A 227 -2.38 10.49 11.12
CA GLY A 227 -1.05 10.77 11.59
C GLY A 227 -0.82 12.25 11.86
N LYS A 228 0.43 12.62 12.12
CA LYS A 228 0.88 14.02 12.09
C LYS A 228 1.99 14.24 11.09
N TYR A 229 2.03 15.45 10.56
CA TYR A 229 3.13 16.01 9.78
C TYR A 229 3.27 17.48 10.19
N ASN A 230 4.47 17.94 10.53
CA ASN A 230 4.71 19.29 11.07
C ASN A 230 3.73 19.70 12.20
N ASN A 231 3.49 18.78 13.15
CA ASN A 231 2.54 18.90 14.26
C ASN A 231 1.05 19.09 13.87
N GLN A 232 0.69 19.05 12.59
CA GLN A 232 -0.70 19.10 12.11
C GLN A 232 -1.25 17.69 11.88
N ASN A 233 -2.53 17.47 12.20
CA ASN A 233 -3.21 16.20 11.92
C ASN A 233 -3.39 16.02 10.40
N VAL A 234 -3.05 14.82 9.90
CA VAL A 234 -3.12 14.48 8.48
C VAL A 234 -3.77 13.11 8.25
N ILE A 235 -4.28 12.90 7.04
CA ILE A 235 -4.66 11.59 6.51
C ILE A 235 -3.52 11.06 5.65
N ILE A 236 -3.02 9.88 5.98
CA ILE A 236 -1.96 9.18 5.26
C ILE A 236 -2.59 8.06 4.44
N LYS A 237 -2.47 8.11 3.11
CA LYS A 237 -3.05 7.12 2.19
C LYS A 237 -1.94 6.36 1.47
N ARG A 238 -1.65 5.13 1.90
CA ARG A 238 -0.62 4.26 1.28
C ARG A 238 -1.01 3.88 -0.15
N LEU A 239 -0.05 3.97 -1.06
CA LEU A 239 -0.20 3.68 -2.48
C LEU A 239 0.38 2.30 -2.81
N ASN A 240 -0.45 1.26 -2.78
CA ASN A 240 -0.04 -0.13 -3.05
C ASN A 240 0.17 -0.39 -4.57
N LEU A 241 1.08 0.35 -5.20
CA LEU A 241 1.30 0.40 -6.64
C LEU A 241 2.60 -0.32 -7.03
N LYS A 242 2.59 -0.93 -8.22
CA LYS A 242 3.81 -1.49 -8.84
C LYS A 242 4.42 -0.45 -9.77
N TRP A 243 5.32 0.36 -9.22
CA TRP A 243 5.96 1.46 -9.93
C TRP A 243 6.88 0.98 -11.07
N ASN A 244 6.88 1.79 -12.12
CA ASN A 244 7.90 1.87 -13.18
C ASN A 244 8.15 3.36 -13.48
N SER A 245 9.27 3.70 -14.11
CA SER A 245 9.72 5.09 -14.29
C SER A 245 8.66 6.02 -14.92
N ASN A 246 7.96 5.56 -15.96
CA ASN A 246 6.87 6.30 -16.61
C ASN A 246 5.69 6.53 -15.65
N SER A 247 5.26 5.51 -14.91
CA SER A 247 4.17 5.65 -13.92
C SER A 247 4.53 6.56 -12.75
N TYR A 248 5.81 6.59 -12.36
CA TYR A 248 6.35 7.49 -11.34
C TYR A 248 6.37 8.93 -11.84
N GLU A 249 6.96 9.18 -13.01
CA GLU A 249 7.02 10.51 -13.62
C GLU A 249 5.62 11.11 -13.83
N ARG A 250 4.68 10.32 -14.38
CA ARG A 250 3.28 10.72 -14.51
C ARG A 250 2.65 11.06 -13.17
N PHE A 251 2.91 10.29 -12.12
CA PHE A 251 2.39 10.55 -10.78
C PHE A 251 2.94 11.86 -10.22
N ILE A 252 4.26 12.08 -10.28
CA ILE A 252 4.93 13.31 -9.85
C ILE A 252 4.35 14.52 -10.58
N ASN A 253 4.24 14.46 -11.91
CA ASN A 253 3.72 15.56 -12.72
C ASN A 253 2.23 15.83 -12.43
N SER A 254 1.42 14.79 -12.27
CA SER A 254 0.01 14.93 -11.88
C SER A 254 -0.14 15.53 -10.46
N LEU A 255 0.73 15.12 -9.53
CA LEU A 255 0.75 15.63 -8.16
C LEU A 255 1.16 17.12 -8.13
N LYS A 256 2.12 17.53 -8.96
CA LYS A 256 2.52 18.94 -9.14
C LYS A 256 1.38 19.82 -9.64
N GLU A 257 0.50 19.32 -10.52
CA GLU A 257 -0.68 20.09 -10.95
C GLU A 257 -1.81 20.08 -9.90
N LEU A 258 -2.15 18.92 -9.35
CA LEU A 258 -3.23 18.80 -8.36
C LEU A 258 -2.96 19.56 -7.05
N THR A 259 -1.69 19.73 -6.66
CA THR A 259 -1.29 20.51 -5.47
C THR A 259 -1.39 22.03 -5.66
N LYS A 260 -1.61 22.51 -6.91
CA LYS A 260 -1.94 23.92 -7.20
C LYS A 260 -3.42 24.25 -6.99
N LEU A 261 -4.31 23.24 -6.95
CA LEU A 261 -5.76 23.40 -6.78
C LEU A 261 -6.13 23.77 -5.33
N ARG A 262 -5.67 24.92 -4.87
CA ARG A 262 -5.87 25.43 -3.51
C ARG A 262 -7.20 26.16 -3.40
N SER A 263 -8.15 25.55 -2.71
CA SER A 263 -9.46 26.13 -2.40
C SER A 263 -9.88 25.70 -0.99
N PRO A 264 -10.55 26.56 -0.19
CA PRO A 264 -11.07 26.17 1.12
C PRO A 264 -12.17 25.10 1.03
N LEU A 265 -12.69 24.81 -0.17
CA LEU A 265 -13.78 23.85 -0.44
C LEU A 265 -13.25 22.49 -0.95
N LEU A 266 -11.93 22.33 -1.08
CA LEU A 266 -11.27 21.09 -1.45
C LEU A 266 -10.38 20.59 -0.31
N ILE A 267 -10.30 19.26 -0.16
CA ILE A 267 -9.32 18.62 0.72
C ILE A 267 -7.93 18.79 0.12
N ASN A 268 -7.06 19.52 0.82
CA ASN A 268 -5.72 19.78 0.33
C ASN A 268 -4.90 18.50 0.24
N ILE A 269 -4.25 18.30 -0.92
CA ILE A 269 -3.08 17.42 -1.02
C ILE A 269 -1.90 18.22 -0.42
N ILE A 270 -1.30 17.69 0.63
CA ILE A 270 -0.16 18.32 1.32
C ILE A 270 1.13 17.94 0.59
N GLY A 271 1.28 16.65 0.25
CA GLY A 271 2.41 16.12 -0.51
C GLY A 271 2.32 14.60 -0.66
N ALA A 272 3.44 13.96 -0.95
CA ALA A 272 3.57 12.51 -0.97
C ALA A 272 4.93 12.05 -0.43
N VAL A 273 4.96 10.85 0.14
CA VAL A 273 6.18 10.05 0.29
C VAL A 273 6.29 9.15 -0.93
N THR A 274 7.47 9.09 -1.52
CA THR A 274 7.80 8.24 -2.68
C THR A 274 8.96 7.28 -2.42
N THR A 275 9.46 7.24 -1.20
CA THR A 275 10.51 6.31 -0.77
C THR A 275 9.97 4.86 -0.82
N PRO A 276 10.75 3.88 -1.32
CA PRO A 276 10.27 2.50 -1.46
C PRO A 276 9.74 1.89 -0.16
N GLU A 277 8.72 1.04 -0.27
CA GLU A 277 7.97 0.39 0.82
C GLU A 277 7.11 1.36 1.68
N HIS A 278 7.18 2.66 1.42
CA HIS A 278 6.60 3.72 2.26
C HIS A 278 5.71 4.69 1.46
N GLU A 279 5.44 4.38 0.19
CA GLU A 279 4.77 5.27 -0.76
C GLU A 279 3.35 5.63 -0.30
N CYS A 280 3.08 6.91 -0.10
CA CYS A 280 1.78 7.39 0.38
C CYS A 280 1.50 8.85 0.00
N MET A 281 0.22 9.22 -0.11
CA MET A 281 -0.21 10.62 -0.18
C MET A 281 -0.49 11.14 1.22
N ILE A 282 -0.06 12.37 1.50
CA ILE A 282 -0.36 13.12 2.73
C ILE A 282 -1.44 14.14 2.39
N LEU A 283 -2.56 14.08 3.11
CA LEU A 283 -3.78 14.82 2.84
C LEU A 283 -4.25 15.56 4.09
N GLU A 284 -4.98 16.65 3.90
CA GLU A 284 -5.69 17.36 4.96
C GLU A 284 -6.65 16.45 5.74
N TYR A 285 -6.65 16.58 7.06
CA TYR A 285 -7.56 15.86 7.97
C TYR A 285 -8.89 16.60 8.13
N ALA A 286 -10.00 15.88 8.00
CA ALA A 286 -11.36 16.39 8.22
C ALA A 286 -11.94 15.81 9.51
N GLU A 287 -12.15 16.67 10.52
CA GLU A 287 -12.43 16.30 11.91
C GLU A 287 -13.67 15.41 12.09
N HIS A 288 -14.76 15.69 11.37
CA HIS A 288 -15.99 14.92 11.46
C HIS A 288 -16.07 13.80 10.39
N GLY A 289 -14.95 13.52 9.70
CA GLY A 289 -14.84 12.47 8.70
C GLY A 289 -15.56 12.80 7.40
N ASN A 290 -16.54 11.97 7.02
CA ASN A 290 -17.29 12.11 5.75
C ASN A 290 -18.80 12.17 6.00
N ALA A 291 -19.55 12.71 5.04
CA ALA A 291 -20.99 12.90 5.13
C ALA A 291 -21.75 11.60 5.46
N ARG A 292 -21.32 10.44 4.93
CA ARG A 292 -21.90 9.13 5.28
C ARG A 292 -21.67 8.73 6.73
N THR A 293 -20.51 9.02 7.30
CA THR A 293 -20.24 8.79 8.72
C THR A 293 -21.05 9.75 9.60
N CYS A 294 -21.14 11.03 9.22
CA CYS A 294 -21.86 12.07 9.94
C CYS A 294 -23.38 11.78 10.04
N TYR A 295 -24.07 11.48 8.92
CA TYR A 295 -25.51 11.17 8.98
C TYR A 295 -25.79 9.89 9.79
N ARG A 296 -24.90 8.88 9.71
CA ARG A 296 -25.04 7.62 10.48
C ARG A 296 -24.94 7.79 11.99
N ARG A 297 -24.38 8.90 12.47
CA ARG A 297 -24.32 9.26 13.90
C ARG A 297 -25.47 10.18 14.34
N GLY A 298 -26.33 10.63 13.42
CA GLY A 298 -27.35 11.64 13.68
C GLY A 298 -26.81 13.07 13.81
N GLU A 299 -25.55 13.31 13.40
CA GLU A 299 -24.88 14.61 13.52
C GLU A 299 -25.38 15.65 12.48
N MET A 300 -26.13 15.21 11.45
CA MET A 300 -26.42 15.99 10.25
C MET A 300 -27.81 16.67 10.26
N GLN A 301 -27.90 17.79 10.98
CA GLN A 301 -29.11 18.63 11.03
C GLN A 301 -29.56 19.12 9.63
N PRO A 302 -30.86 19.40 9.39
CA PRO A 302 -31.38 19.82 8.07
C PRO A 302 -30.67 21.03 7.46
N LEU A 303 -30.36 22.05 8.27
CA LEU A 303 -29.65 23.25 7.84
C LEU A 303 -28.21 22.92 7.39
N LEU A 304 -27.54 22.00 8.10
CA LEU A 304 -26.21 21.50 7.74
C LEU A 304 -26.25 20.70 6.43
N ARG A 305 -27.31 19.93 6.16
CA ARG A 305 -27.51 19.26 4.84
C ARG A 305 -27.51 20.30 3.72
N ALA A 306 -28.28 21.39 3.84
CA ALA A 306 -28.30 22.46 2.85
C ALA A 306 -26.91 23.10 2.65
N LYS A 307 -26.21 23.44 3.75
CA LYS A 307 -24.86 24.03 3.70
C LYS A 307 -23.80 23.09 3.12
N ILE A 308 -23.91 21.77 3.33
CA ILE A 308 -23.05 20.76 2.70
C ILE A 308 -23.19 20.83 1.16
N PHE A 309 -24.42 20.86 0.64
CA PHE A 309 -24.63 20.94 -0.81
C PHE A 309 -24.28 22.32 -1.40
N GLU A 310 -24.50 23.40 -0.66
CA GLU A 310 -24.01 24.74 -1.00
C GLU A 310 -22.47 24.75 -1.19
N ASP A 311 -21.72 24.19 -0.23
CA ASP A 311 -20.26 24.11 -0.28
C ASP A 311 -19.78 23.16 -1.39
N VAL A 312 -20.43 22.01 -1.57
CA VAL A 312 -20.12 21.08 -2.67
C VAL A 312 -20.30 21.76 -4.04
N CYS A 313 -21.36 22.54 -4.25
CA CYS A 313 -21.55 23.24 -5.51
C CYS A 313 -20.43 24.26 -5.78
N LYS A 314 -20.03 25.06 -4.79
CA LYS A 314 -18.89 25.99 -4.92
C LYS A 314 -17.57 25.25 -5.18
N GLY A 315 -17.37 24.08 -4.55
CA GLY A 315 -16.19 23.24 -4.75
C GLY A 315 -16.09 22.64 -6.15
N LEU A 316 -17.23 22.19 -6.71
CA LEU A 316 -17.30 21.69 -8.10
C LEU A 316 -17.09 22.81 -9.11
N GLU A 317 -17.69 23.99 -8.90
CA GLU A 317 -17.48 25.14 -9.80
C GLU A 317 -16.01 25.60 -9.82
N PHE A 318 -15.33 25.59 -8.67
CA PHE A 318 -13.88 25.83 -8.62
C PHE A 318 -13.07 24.80 -9.43
N LEU A 319 -13.41 23.49 -9.33
CA LEU A 319 -12.76 22.45 -10.13
C LEU A 319 -13.02 22.68 -11.64
N TYR A 320 -14.26 22.99 -12.01
CA TYR A 320 -14.67 23.24 -13.40
C TYR A 320 -13.96 24.43 -14.03
N GLN A 321 -13.77 25.52 -13.28
CA GLN A 321 -13.00 26.70 -13.72
C GLN A 321 -11.52 26.36 -13.95
N ASN A 322 -10.97 25.43 -13.16
CA ASN A 322 -9.63 24.87 -13.33
C ASN A 322 -9.57 23.69 -14.32
N LYS A 323 -10.62 23.46 -15.12
CA LYS A 323 -10.76 22.37 -16.12
C LYS A 323 -10.69 20.94 -15.55
N GLN A 324 -10.88 20.78 -14.24
CA GLN A 324 -10.93 19.48 -13.57
C GLN A 324 -12.39 19.03 -13.39
N ILE A 325 -12.68 17.77 -13.70
CA ILE A 325 -13.94 17.09 -13.36
C ILE A 325 -13.67 16.22 -12.12
N HIS A 326 -14.64 16.09 -11.21
CA HIS A 326 -14.46 15.28 -9.99
C HIS A 326 -14.63 13.78 -10.29
N GLY A 327 -15.66 13.41 -11.08
CA GLY A 327 -15.90 12.05 -11.59
C GLY A 327 -16.08 10.96 -10.54
N ASN A 328 -16.38 11.33 -9.29
CA ASN A 328 -16.41 10.43 -8.13
C ASN A 328 -17.17 11.03 -6.94
N ILE A 329 -18.19 11.86 -7.19
CA ILE A 329 -18.97 12.51 -6.13
C ILE A 329 -19.83 11.46 -5.42
N LYS A 330 -19.67 11.33 -4.10
CA LYS A 330 -20.48 10.47 -3.22
C LYS A 330 -20.31 10.88 -1.75
N PRO A 331 -21.24 10.53 -0.84
CA PRO A 331 -21.16 10.95 0.56
C PRO A 331 -19.94 10.45 1.36
N THR A 332 -19.12 9.53 0.83
CA THR A 332 -17.81 9.16 1.44
C THR A 332 -16.66 10.10 1.04
N ASN A 333 -16.85 10.92 0.01
CA ASN A 333 -15.87 11.84 -0.57
C ASN A 333 -16.17 13.31 -0.23
N MET A 334 -17.42 13.60 0.17
CA MET A 334 -17.82 14.82 0.86
C MET A 334 -17.31 14.74 2.31
N LEU A 335 -16.24 15.47 2.63
CA LEU A 335 -15.60 15.43 3.95
C LEU A 335 -16.05 16.60 4.83
N ILE A 336 -16.43 16.32 6.07
CA ILE A 336 -17.03 17.29 6.97
C ILE A 336 -15.96 17.89 7.89
N VAL A 337 -15.72 19.20 7.75
CA VAL A 337 -14.69 19.96 8.46
C VAL A 337 -15.25 20.87 9.56
N SER A 338 -16.57 21.04 9.61
CA SER A 338 -17.27 21.69 10.73
C SER A 338 -18.73 21.24 10.77
N LEU A 339 -19.26 21.01 11.98
CA LEU A 339 -20.71 20.88 12.23
C LEU A 339 -21.38 22.23 12.54
N ASN A 340 -20.60 23.28 12.81
CA ASN A 340 -21.13 24.61 13.11
C ASN A 340 -21.50 25.34 11.81
N ILE A 341 -22.79 25.58 11.60
CA ILE A 341 -23.34 26.21 10.40
C ILE A 341 -22.77 27.60 10.09
N GLN A 342 -22.31 28.33 11.12
CA GLN A 342 -21.70 29.65 10.99
C GLN A 342 -20.25 29.59 10.47
N SER A 343 -19.68 28.39 10.29
CA SER A 343 -18.38 28.21 9.64
C SER A 343 -18.47 28.46 8.14
N THR A 344 -17.55 29.28 7.62
CA THR A 344 -17.44 29.63 6.19
C THR A 344 -17.52 28.42 5.27
N VAL A 345 -16.89 27.32 5.67
CA VAL A 345 -16.99 26.00 5.04
C VAL A 345 -17.32 24.94 6.10
N CYS A 346 -18.29 24.08 5.80
CA CYS A 346 -18.65 22.91 6.58
C CYS A 346 -18.27 21.60 5.85
N CYS A 347 -18.29 21.61 4.51
CA CYS A 347 -17.93 20.45 3.68
C CYS A 347 -16.80 20.78 2.69
N LYS A 348 -15.87 19.84 2.51
CA LYS A 348 -14.82 19.87 1.48
C LYS A 348 -14.89 18.64 0.58
N LEU A 349 -14.61 18.80 -0.71
CA LEU A 349 -14.52 17.68 -1.65
C LEU A 349 -13.12 17.06 -1.60
N GLY A 350 -13.06 15.76 -1.30
CA GLY A 350 -11.86 14.93 -1.42
C GLY A 350 -12.00 13.89 -2.54
N HIS A 351 -10.89 13.30 -2.98
CA HIS A 351 -10.87 12.33 -4.08
C HIS A 351 -11.37 12.88 -5.44
N TYR A 352 -11.15 14.17 -5.70
CA TYR A 352 -11.22 14.78 -7.04
C TYR A 352 -10.03 14.39 -7.95
N TRP A 353 -9.19 13.47 -7.49
CA TRP A 353 -8.03 12.93 -8.20
C TRP A 353 -8.15 11.41 -8.36
N ASN A 354 -7.65 10.88 -9.49
CA ASN A 354 -7.76 9.48 -9.85
C ASN A 354 -6.36 8.86 -10.02
N ILE A 355 -5.94 8.04 -9.06
CA ILE A 355 -4.62 7.39 -9.02
C ILE A 355 -4.31 6.63 -10.32
N SER A 356 -5.30 6.01 -10.97
CA SER A 356 -5.10 5.26 -12.22
C SER A 356 -4.78 6.19 -13.40
N GLN A 357 -5.43 7.36 -13.49
CA GLN A 357 -5.09 8.38 -14.48
C GLN A 357 -3.73 9.03 -14.16
N MET A 358 -3.47 9.36 -12.89
CA MET A 358 -2.20 9.95 -12.44
C MET A 358 -0.99 9.06 -12.74
N THR A 359 -1.13 7.74 -12.63
CA THR A 359 0.00 6.79 -12.76
C THR A 359 0.04 6.08 -14.11
N GLY A 360 -1.09 6.02 -14.84
CA GLY A 360 -1.24 5.14 -16.01
C GLY A 360 -1.33 3.65 -15.66
N LEU A 361 -1.29 3.29 -14.37
CA LEU A 361 -1.47 1.93 -13.90
C LEU A 361 -2.97 1.59 -13.82
N PRO A 362 -3.37 0.31 -13.95
CA PRO A 362 -4.77 -0.08 -13.73
C PRO A 362 -5.22 0.29 -12.31
N LYS A 363 -6.53 0.49 -12.12
CA LYS A 363 -7.11 0.67 -10.79
C LYS A 363 -6.69 -0.49 -9.87
N LEU A 364 -6.32 -0.16 -8.63
CA LEU A 364 -6.09 -1.14 -7.56
C LEU A 364 -7.29 -2.10 -7.47
N THR A 365 -7.07 -3.35 -7.05
CA THR A 365 -8.07 -4.42 -7.05
C THR A 365 -9.19 -4.17 -6.03
N ILE A 366 -10.10 -3.25 -6.32
CA ILE A 366 -11.27 -2.91 -5.50
C ILE A 366 -12.03 -4.20 -5.19
N ASN A 367 -12.42 -4.41 -3.93
CA ASN A 367 -13.29 -5.54 -3.60
C ASN A 367 -14.67 -5.34 -4.25
N GLU A 368 -15.37 -6.43 -4.55
CA GLU A 368 -16.59 -6.39 -5.37
C GLU A 368 -17.69 -5.51 -4.75
N GLU A 369 -17.77 -5.45 -3.41
CA GLU A 369 -18.72 -4.60 -2.69
C GLU A 369 -18.38 -3.09 -2.78
N GLU A 370 -17.12 -2.69 -2.64
CA GLU A 370 -16.69 -1.29 -2.84
C GLU A 370 -16.87 -0.83 -4.30
N MET A 371 -16.68 -1.75 -5.25
CA MET A 371 -16.90 -1.51 -6.67
C MET A 371 -18.41 -1.32 -6.93
N LEU A 372 -19.24 -2.28 -6.50
CA LEU A 372 -20.71 -2.22 -6.59
C LEU A 372 -21.28 -0.96 -5.93
N GLN A 373 -20.88 -0.64 -4.70
CA GLN A 373 -21.32 0.57 -4.01
C GLN A 373 -20.87 1.84 -4.74
N SER A 374 -19.73 1.84 -5.44
CA SER A 374 -19.29 2.99 -6.24
C SER A 374 -20.07 3.12 -7.55
N THR A 375 -20.42 2.00 -8.20
CA THR A 375 -21.25 1.99 -9.42
C THR A 375 -22.56 2.75 -9.24
N TYR A 376 -23.17 2.71 -8.04
CA TYR A 376 -24.45 3.38 -7.75
C TYR A 376 -24.48 4.90 -8.00
N TYR A 377 -23.32 5.57 -7.99
CA TYR A 377 -23.23 7.03 -8.17
C TYR A 377 -22.98 7.43 -9.61
N ASN A 378 -22.45 6.52 -10.44
CA ASN A 378 -22.01 6.82 -11.78
C ASN A 378 -23.20 7.06 -12.72
N ALA A 379 -23.06 8.04 -13.61
CA ALA A 379 -24.08 8.37 -14.60
C ALA A 379 -24.20 7.30 -15.72
N PRO A 380 -25.38 7.13 -16.36
CA PRO A 380 -25.62 6.14 -17.41
C PRO A 380 -24.62 6.18 -18.56
N GLU A 381 -24.12 7.35 -18.95
CA GLU A 381 -23.11 7.54 -19.98
C GLU A 381 -21.71 7.07 -19.53
N VAL A 382 -21.33 7.34 -18.28
CA VAL A 382 -20.05 6.88 -17.69
C VAL A 382 -20.07 5.37 -17.50
N LEU A 383 -21.23 4.80 -17.13
CA LEU A 383 -21.44 3.34 -17.04
C LEU A 383 -21.38 2.63 -18.40
N LYS A 384 -21.65 3.35 -19.51
CA LYS A 384 -21.46 2.87 -20.89
C LYS A 384 -20.02 3.04 -21.40
N GLY A 385 -19.13 3.64 -20.61
CA GLY A 385 -17.71 3.80 -20.92
C GLY A 385 -17.28 5.19 -21.38
N ASN A 386 -18.18 6.19 -21.36
CA ASN A 386 -17.79 7.58 -21.65
C ASN A 386 -16.94 8.17 -20.50
N GLU A 387 -16.16 9.20 -20.81
CA GLU A 387 -15.44 9.97 -19.80
C GLU A 387 -16.40 10.76 -18.88
N CYS A 388 -15.95 11.09 -17.67
CA CYS A 388 -16.74 11.88 -16.74
C CYS A 388 -16.80 13.34 -17.19
N THR A 389 -18.00 13.91 -17.23
CA THR A 389 -18.29 15.32 -17.54
C THR A 389 -18.93 16.04 -16.35
N LYS A 390 -19.15 17.36 -16.46
CA LYS A 390 -19.82 18.17 -15.42
C LYS A 390 -21.24 17.66 -15.12
N GLU A 391 -21.92 17.17 -16.16
CA GLU A 391 -23.29 16.67 -16.13
C GLU A 391 -23.35 15.26 -15.53
N SER A 392 -22.27 14.48 -15.65
CA SER A 392 -22.10 13.20 -14.93
C SER A 392 -21.81 13.42 -13.44
N ASP A 393 -21.14 14.53 -13.10
CA ASP A 393 -20.94 14.97 -11.71
C ASP A 393 -22.27 15.49 -11.12
N VAL A 394 -23.10 16.23 -11.88
CA VAL A 394 -24.48 16.58 -11.47
C VAL A 394 -25.34 15.33 -11.21
N TYR A 395 -25.26 14.31 -12.05
CA TYR A 395 -25.92 13.03 -11.79
C TYR A 395 -25.45 12.41 -10.46
N SER A 396 -24.13 12.34 -10.25
CA SER A 396 -23.50 11.81 -9.03
C SER A 396 -23.89 12.62 -7.78
N LEU A 397 -24.12 13.93 -7.94
CA LEU A 397 -24.66 14.82 -6.91
C LEU A 397 -26.12 14.51 -6.59
N GLY A 398 -26.95 14.24 -7.61
CA GLY A 398 -28.34 13.76 -7.46
C GLY A 398 -28.44 12.43 -6.70
N MET A 399 -27.56 11.48 -7.02
CA MET A 399 -27.44 10.24 -6.25
C MET A 399 -27.00 10.52 -4.79
N SER A 400 -26.05 11.45 -4.59
CA SER A 400 -25.58 11.82 -3.24
C SER A 400 -26.64 12.53 -2.39
N LEU A 401 -27.49 13.36 -3.03
CA LEU A 401 -28.62 14.04 -2.42
C LEU A 401 -29.59 13.06 -1.78
N LEU A 402 -30.00 12.02 -2.52
CA LEU A 402 -30.93 11.04 -1.96
C LEU A 402 -30.35 10.34 -0.72
N GLU A 403 -29.13 9.81 -0.77
CA GLU A 403 -28.53 9.10 0.36
C GLU A 403 -28.46 9.98 1.63
N ILE A 404 -28.08 11.25 1.48
CA ILE A 404 -27.96 12.18 2.61
C ILE A 404 -29.34 12.60 3.15
N TYR A 405 -30.34 12.85 2.29
CA TYR A 405 -31.68 13.24 2.76
C TYR A 405 -32.51 12.08 3.32
N GLN A 406 -32.27 10.84 2.87
CA GLN A 406 -32.92 9.64 3.44
C GLN A 406 -32.14 8.99 4.60
N GLU A 407 -30.91 9.44 4.85
CA GLU A 407 -29.96 8.93 5.85
C GLU A 407 -29.71 7.40 5.77
N LYS A 408 -29.78 6.84 4.56
CA LYS A 408 -29.63 5.40 4.27
C LYS A 408 -28.95 5.18 2.93
N MET A 409 -28.20 4.08 2.81
CA MET A 409 -27.59 3.63 1.56
C MET A 409 -28.63 3.57 0.43
N LEU A 410 -28.25 3.99 -0.79
CA LEU A 410 -29.16 4.07 -1.95
C LEU A 410 -29.97 2.80 -2.25
N TYR A 411 -29.32 1.64 -2.16
CA TYR A 411 -29.92 0.34 -2.45
C TYR A 411 -29.74 -0.60 -1.25
N PRO A 412 -30.53 -0.44 -0.17
CA PRO A 412 -30.33 -1.18 1.08
C PRO A 412 -30.66 -2.67 0.93
N GLU A 413 -31.60 -3.01 0.03
CA GLU A 413 -32.04 -4.37 -0.29
C GLU A 413 -31.04 -5.17 -1.15
N ARG A 414 -29.95 -4.53 -1.62
CA ARG A 414 -28.93 -5.13 -2.53
C ARG A 414 -29.55 -5.83 -3.76
N PRO A 415 -30.33 -5.13 -4.61
CA PRO A 415 -31.07 -5.72 -5.73
C PRO A 415 -30.20 -6.07 -6.95
N PHE A 416 -28.87 -6.10 -6.80
CA PHE A 416 -27.90 -6.38 -7.85
C PHE A 416 -26.90 -7.42 -7.35
N SER A 417 -26.60 -8.40 -8.20
CA SER A 417 -25.65 -9.48 -7.91
C SER A 417 -24.21 -9.00 -7.82
N ASN A 418 -23.81 -8.04 -8.68
CA ASN A 418 -22.46 -7.48 -8.74
C ASN A 418 -22.45 -6.10 -9.44
N ALA A 419 -21.27 -5.51 -9.56
CA ALA A 419 -21.09 -4.17 -10.13
C ALA A 419 -21.45 -4.05 -11.63
N TRP A 420 -21.38 -5.13 -12.41
CA TRP A 420 -21.76 -5.13 -13.84
C TRP A 420 -23.28 -5.17 -14.01
N ASP A 421 -23.96 -5.97 -13.19
CA ASP A 421 -25.42 -6.04 -13.08
C ASP A 421 -26.01 -4.67 -12.70
N ALA A 422 -25.45 -4.04 -11.65
CA ALA A 422 -25.79 -2.67 -11.28
C ALA A 422 -25.52 -1.66 -12.40
N ALA A 423 -24.39 -1.76 -13.11
CA ALA A 423 -24.06 -0.87 -14.22
C ALA A 423 -25.07 -1.00 -15.38
N LEU A 424 -25.45 -2.23 -15.73
CA LEU A 424 -26.41 -2.55 -16.77
C LEU A 424 -27.81 -2.00 -16.46
N GLU A 425 -28.33 -2.27 -15.26
CA GLU A 425 -29.68 -1.85 -14.87
C GLU A 425 -29.79 -0.34 -14.68
N ILE A 426 -28.79 0.32 -14.06
CA ILE A 426 -28.78 1.79 -13.92
C ILE A 426 -28.69 2.45 -15.30
N SER A 427 -27.92 1.87 -16.24
CA SER A 427 -27.83 2.34 -17.63
C SER A 427 -29.15 2.24 -18.41
N LYS A 428 -30.04 1.30 -18.04
CA LYS A 428 -31.41 1.15 -18.56
C LYS A 428 -32.43 2.09 -17.92
N GLY A 429 -32.04 2.87 -16.91
CA GLY A 429 -32.94 3.77 -16.18
C GLY A 429 -33.36 3.29 -14.78
N LYS A 430 -32.79 2.21 -14.24
CA LYS A 430 -33.01 1.85 -12.82
C LYS A 430 -32.53 3.00 -11.93
N ARG A 431 -33.36 3.39 -10.97
CA ARG A 431 -33.05 4.34 -9.90
C ARG A 431 -33.51 3.76 -8.55
N PRO A 432 -33.00 4.27 -7.41
CA PRO A 432 -33.57 4.01 -6.09
C PRO A 432 -35.01 4.54 -5.98
N ASN A 433 -35.76 4.04 -4.99
CA ASN A 433 -36.99 4.69 -4.57
C ASN A 433 -36.67 5.97 -3.77
N ILE A 434 -37.48 7.03 -3.90
CA ILE A 434 -37.38 8.25 -3.08
C ILE A 434 -38.50 8.21 -2.03
N PRO A 435 -38.20 8.03 -0.73
CA PRO A 435 -39.21 8.00 0.32
C PRO A 435 -40.10 9.24 0.34
N ASP A 436 -41.39 9.07 0.61
CA ASP A 436 -42.36 10.19 0.69
C ASP A 436 -42.19 11.06 1.95
N THR A 437 -41.23 10.73 2.81
CA THR A 437 -40.75 11.58 3.89
C THR A 437 -39.76 12.66 3.43
N ILE A 438 -39.34 12.64 2.16
CA ILE A 438 -38.50 13.69 1.55
C ILE A 438 -39.40 14.72 0.89
N ASP A 439 -39.15 16.00 1.18
CA ASP A 439 -39.91 17.13 0.64
C ASP A 439 -39.98 17.11 -0.90
N LEU A 440 -41.12 17.58 -1.44
CA LEU A 440 -41.41 17.55 -2.88
C LEU A 440 -40.39 18.34 -3.71
N SER A 441 -39.84 19.44 -3.18
CA SER A 441 -38.83 20.23 -3.88
C SER A 441 -37.49 19.48 -3.97
N ILE A 442 -37.07 18.82 -2.89
CA ILE A 442 -35.88 17.94 -2.85
C ILE A 442 -36.08 16.73 -3.77
N LYS A 443 -37.26 16.10 -3.73
CA LYS A 443 -37.65 14.96 -4.56
C LYS A 443 -37.59 15.32 -6.06
N SER A 444 -38.08 16.50 -6.42
CA SER A 444 -37.98 17.03 -7.80
C SER A 444 -36.53 17.30 -8.22
N LEU A 445 -35.73 17.97 -7.37
CA LEU A 445 -34.33 18.27 -7.67
C LEU A 445 -33.47 17.00 -7.85
N ILE A 446 -33.66 15.98 -7.00
CA ILE A 446 -33.02 14.67 -7.15
C ILE A 446 -33.37 14.07 -8.52
N GLN A 447 -34.65 14.11 -8.91
CA GLN A 447 -35.14 13.55 -10.17
C GLN A 447 -34.60 14.28 -11.41
N GLN A 448 -34.42 15.61 -11.33
CA GLN A 448 -33.76 16.40 -12.36
C GLN A 448 -32.26 16.09 -12.45
N CYS A 449 -31.55 16.05 -11.32
CA CYS A 449 -30.11 15.78 -11.29
C CYS A 449 -29.76 14.40 -11.88
N TRP A 450 -30.51 13.35 -11.53
CA TRP A 450 -30.22 11.98 -11.98
C TRP A 450 -30.91 11.58 -13.29
N ASN A 451 -31.32 12.56 -14.11
CA ASN A 451 -32.06 12.30 -15.34
C ASN A 451 -31.24 11.43 -16.32
N GLN A 452 -31.95 10.58 -17.05
CA GLN A 452 -31.35 9.67 -18.03
C GLN A 452 -30.71 10.45 -19.18
N GLU A 453 -31.44 11.43 -19.72
CA GLU A 453 -30.96 12.36 -20.75
C GLU A 453 -30.10 13.45 -20.09
N ILE A 454 -29.00 13.82 -20.74
CA ILE A 454 -27.96 14.68 -20.16
C ILE A 454 -28.44 16.14 -20.13
N GLU A 455 -29.13 16.55 -21.19
CA GLU A 455 -29.67 17.88 -21.46
C GLU A 455 -30.87 18.23 -20.56
N GLN A 456 -31.39 17.24 -19.82
CA GLN A 456 -32.49 17.39 -18.86
C GLN A 456 -32.01 17.45 -17.41
N ARG A 457 -30.68 17.51 -17.19
CA ARG A 457 -30.06 17.74 -15.88
C ARG A 457 -29.84 19.25 -15.67
N PRO A 458 -30.07 19.78 -14.46
CA PRO A 458 -29.96 21.21 -14.18
C PRO A 458 -28.50 21.64 -14.18
N GLN A 459 -28.24 22.90 -14.51
CA GLN A 459 -26.92 23.50 -14.35
C GLN A 459 -26.53 23.55 -12.87
N LEU A 460 -25.25 23.39 -12.56
CA LEU A 460 -24.73 23.42 -11.19
C LEU A 460 -25.13 24.69 -10.42
N GLN A 461 -25.25 25.81 -11.14
CA GLN A 461 -25.68 27.10 -10.61
C GLN A 461 -27.14 27.09 -10.09
N GLU A 462 -28.03 26.33 -10.72
CA GLU A 462 -29.44 26.19 -10.29
C GLU A 462 -29.51 25.39 -8.98
N ILE A 463 -28.72 24.32 -8.88
CA ILE A 463 -28.56 23.50 -7.67
C ILE A 463 -28.00 24.34 -6.52
N TYR A 464 -27.00 25.18 -6.81
CA TYR A 464 -26.42 26.12 -5.85
C TYR A 464 -27.44 27.16 -5.34
N GLN A 465 -28.22 27.76 -6.24
CA GLN A 465 -29.26 28.72 -5.89
C GLN A 465 -30.37 28.08 -5.06
N PHE A 466 -30.77 26.85 -5.39
CA PHE A 466 -31.73 26.07 -4.61
C PHE A 466 -31.27 25.90 -3.16
N PHE A 467 -30.05 25.45 -2.90
CA PHE A 467 -29.57 25.24 -1.53
C PHE A 467 -29.29 26.53 -0.77
N THR A 468 -28.97 27.63 -1.47
CA THR A 468 -28.88 28.95 -0.87
C THR A 468 -30.26 29.40 -0.34
N SER A 469 -31.29 29.37 -1.18
CA SER A 469 -32.67 29.71 -0.81
C SER A 469 -33.24 28.79 0.28
N LEU A 470 -32.99 27.48 0.21
CA LEU A 470 -33.45 26.52 1.22
C LEU A 470 -32.82 26.80 2.60
N LYS A 471 -31.53 27.12 2.64
CA LYS A 471 -30.83 27.50 3.88
C LYS A 471 -31.45 28.76 4.50
N GLU A 472 -31.75 29.78 3.69
CA GLU A 472 -32.40 31.01 4.14
C GLU A 472 -33.81 30.75 4.69
N GLN A 473 -34.61 29.92 4.01
CA GLN A 473 -35.94 29.51 4.46
C GLN A 473 -35.90 28.75 5.81
N ILE A 474 -34.94 27.83 5.99
CA ILE A 474 -34.79 27.08 7.24
C ILE A 474 -34.37 28.02 8.40
N ILE A 475 -33.54 29.04 8.14
CA ILE A 475 -33.17 30.05 9.15
C ILE A 475 -34.40 30.88 9.54
N GLN A 476 -35.17 31.38 8.58
CA GLN A 476 -36.40 32.16 8.84
C GLN A 476 -37.46 31.37 9.62
N GLN A 477 -37.49 30.04 9.48
CA GLN A 477 -38.37 29.15 10.26
C GLN A 477 -37.86 28.84 11.68
N GLN A 478 -36.63 29.24 12.01
CA GLN A 478 -36.01 29.03 13.33
C GLN A 478 -35.92 30.31 14.17
N GLU A 479 -36.11 31.49 13.57
CA GLU A 479 -36.28 32.74 14.33
C GLU A 479 -37.66 32.77 15.01
N PRO A 480 -37.75 33.12 16.30
CA PRO A 480 -39.04 33.24 16.98
C PRO A 480 -39.82 34.43 16.45
N ILE A 481 -41.11 34.23 16.17
CA ILE A 481 -42.04 35.31 15.85
C ILE A 481 -42.17 36.21 17.09
N LEU A 482 -41.70 37.46 16.96
CA LEU A 482 -41.69 38.51 17.99
C LEU A 482 -43.08 39.15 18.22
#